data_AF-Q2HSM6-F1
#
_entry.id   AF-Q2HSM6-F1
#
_cell.length_a   1.000
_cell.length_b   1.000
_cell.length_c   1.000
_cell.angle_alpha   90.00
_cell.angle_beta   90.00
_cell.angle_gamma   90.00
#
_symmetry.space_group_name_H-M   'P 1'
#
loop_
_entity.id
_entity.type
_entity.pdbx_description
1 polymer ?
#
loop_
_entity_poly.entity_id
_entity_poly.type
_entity_poly.pdbx_seq_one_letter_code
_entity_poly.pdbx_strand_id
1 'polypeptide(L)' 'MASRNIQTLLSYHCLTGPLMKNPFSDLDKAINKLRLKYRSYIVEYDIDVG' A
#
# COMPACT_ATOMS: atom_id res chain seq x y z
N MET A 1 -12.37 -8.75 -13.42
CA MET A 1 -12.92 -9.35 -12.18
C MET A 1 -11.78 -10.04 -11.42
N ALA A 2 -10.92 -9.29 -10.73
CA ALA A 2 -9.79 -9.87 -10.03
C ALA A 2 -10.32 -10.65 -8.81
N SER A 3 -10.07 -11.96 -8.78
CA SER A 3 -10.25 -12.79 -7.59
C SER A 3 -9.66 -12.05 -6.39
N ARG A 4 -10.51 -11.67 -5.42
CA ARG A 4 -10.10 -10.94 -4.21
C ARG A 4 -9.27 -11.87 -3.33
N ASN A 5 -8.01 -12.08 -3.72
CA ASN A 5 -7.04 -12.82 -2.95
C ASN A 5 -6.80 -12.06 -1.64
N ILE A 6 -6.96 -12.74 -0.50
CA ILE A 6 -6.79 -12.13 0.83
C ILE A 6 -5.39 -11.51 0.98
N GLN A 7 -4.38 -12.07 0.32
CA GLN A 7 -3.04 -11.51 0.28
C GLN A 7 -3.01 -10.15 -0.42
N THR A 8 -3.73 -9.99 -1.53
CA THR A 8 -3.84 -8.71 -2.25
C THR A 8 -4.53 -7.66 -1.37
N LEU A 9 -5.61 -8.03 -0.68
CA LEU A 9 -6.32 -7.14 0.24
C LEU A 9 -5.44 -6.70 1.42
N LEU A 10 -4.72 -7.64 2.04
CA LEU A 10 -3.82 -7.35 3.15
C LEU A 10 -2.63 -6.47 2.69
N SER A 11 -2.09 -6.76 1.50
CA SER A 11 -1.02 -5.95 0.90
C SER A 11 -1.49 -4.52 0.62
N TYR A 12 -2.71 -4.38 0.07
CA TYR A 12 -3.35 -3.09 -0.16
C TYR A 12 -3.46 -2.28 1.13
N HIS A 13 -4.02 -2.87 2.19
CA HIS A 13 -4.18 -2.20 3.48
C HIS A 13 -2.82 -1.83 4.11
N CYS A 14 -1.80 -2.65 3.90
CA CYS A 14 -0.45 -2.36 4.38
C CYS A 14 0.18 -1.18 3.62
N LEU A 15 -0.17 -0.98 2.34
CA LEU A 15 0.37 0.09 1.48
C LEU A 15 -0.45 1.39 1.52
N THR A 16 -1.76 1.34 1.78
CA THR A 16 -2.60 2.54 2.01
C THR A 16 -2.50 3.10 3.42
N GLY A 17 -1.89 2.37 4.35
CA GLY A 17 -1.67 2.83 5.72
C GLY A 17 -0.82 4.12 5.80
N PRO A 18 -0.94 4.88 6.91
CA PRO A 18 -0.21 6.13 7.10
C PRO A 18 1.31 5.94 7.06
N LEU A 19 2.06 6.95 6.58
CA LEU A 19 3.52 6.91 6.64
C LEU A 19 4.00 6.92 8.10
N MET A 20 4.92 6.01 8.43
CA MET A 20 5.58 6.00 9.73
C MET A 20 6.47 7.24 9.87
N LYS A 21 6.25 8.06 10.89
CA LYS A 21 7.02 9.30 11.08
C LYS A 21 8.47 9.03 11.53
N ASN A 22 8.69 7.95 12.27
CA ASN A 22 10.00 7.62 12.83
C ASN A 22 10.32 6.13 12.64
N PRO A 23 10.66 5.69 11.42
CA PRO A 23 10.97 4.30 11.14
C PRO A 23 12.24 3.88 11.89
N PHE A 24 12.12 2.91 12.79
CA PHE A 24 13.23 2.47 13.65
C PHE A 24 14.05 1.37 12.97
N SER A 25 13.41 0.53 12.17
CA SER A 25 14.03 -0.56 11.41
C SER A 25 14.24 -0.20 9.94
N ASP A 26 15.21 -0.82 9.28
CA ASP A 26 15.39 -0.70 7.83
C ASP A 26 14.18 -1.28 7.06
N LEU A 27 13.47 -2.23 7.65
CA LEU A 27 12.18 -2.71 7.14
C LEU A 27 11.14 -1.59 7.14
N ASP A 28 11.04 -0.81 8.21
CA ASP A 28 10.09 0.31 8.30
C ASP A 28 10.39 1.38 7.25
N LYS A 29 11.67 1.66 7.02
CA LYS A 29 12.10 2.59 5.95
C LYS A 29 11.71 2.06 4.56
N ALA A 30 11.89 0.77 4.31
CA ALA A 30 11.50 0.13 3.05
C ALA A 30 9.99 0.16 2.85
N ILE A 31 9.20 -0.15 3.88
CA ILE A 31 7.74 -0.07 3.86
C ILE A 31 7.28 1.37 3.57
N ASN A 32 7.86 2.37 4.22
CA ASN A 32 7.54 3.77 3.94
C ASN A 32 7.82 4.17 2.48
N LYS A 33 8.97 3.74 1.92
CA LYS A 33 9.28 3.97 0.49
C LYS A 33 8.25 3.31 -0.42
N LEU A 34 7.85 2.08 -0.12
CA LEU A 34 6.83 1.37 -0.88
C LEU A 34 5.47 2.08 -0.77
N ARG A 35 5.03 2.46 0.43
CA ARG A 35 3.80 3.25 0.64
C ARG A 35 3.81 4.51 -0.20
N LEU A 36 4.92 5.25 -0.22
CA LEU A 36 5.05 6.48 -1.00
C LEU A 36 5.00 6.21 -2.51
N LYS A 37 5.67 5.16 -2.99
CA LYS A 37 5.68 4.75 -4.40
C LYS A 37 4.29 4.33 -4.88
N TYR A 38 3.59 3.53 -4.09
CA TYR A 38 2.30 2.94 -4.48
C TYR A 38 1.09 3.82 -4.15
N ARG A 39 1.27 4.94 -3.44
CA ARG A 39 0.19 5.86 -3.11
C ARG A 39 -0.57 6.36 -4.35
N SER A 40 0.13 6.60 -5.45
CA SER A 40 -0.49 7.02 -6.72
C SER A 40 -1.10 5.86 -7.50
N TYR A 41 -0.45 4.68 -7.49
CA TYR A 41 -0.96 3.47 -8.17
C TYR A 41 -2.26 2.94 -7.55
N ILE A 42 -2.43 3.12 -6.24
CA ILE A 42 -3.65 2.71 -5.52
C ILE A 42 -4.85 3.57 -5.91
N VAL A 43 -4.64 4.88 -6.14
CA VAL A 43 -5.72 5.78 -6.61
C VAL A 43 -6.28 5.31 -7.94
N GLU A 44 -5.44 4.85 -8.87
CA GLU A 44 -5.89 4.34 -10.16
C GLU A 44 -6.74 3.06 -10.03
N TYR A 45 -6.44 2.21 -9.04
CA TYR A 45 -7.21 0.98 -8.78
C TYR A 45 -8.59 1.26 -8.17
N ASP A 46 -8.74 2.33 -7.38
CA ASP A 46 -10.02 2.74 -6.80
C ASP A 46 -10.94 3.39 -7.85
N ILE A 47 -10.37 4.04 -8.88
CA ILE A 47 -11.13 4.66 -9.98
C ILE A 47 -11.71 3.60 -10.93
N ASP A 48 -11.03 2.48 -11.15
CA ASP A 48 -11.52 1.37 -11.99
C ASP A 48 -12.65 0.57 -11.32
N VAL A 49 -12.94 0.86 -10.05
CA VAL A 49 -14.05 0.28 -9.24
C VAL A 49 -15.20 1.28 -9.09
N GLY A 50 -15.24 2.33 -9.92
CA GLY A 50 -16.36 3.28 -10.03
C GLY A 50 -17.36 2.92 -11.13
#